data_AF-M3K3B1-F1
#
_entry.id   AF-M3K3B1-F1
#
_cell.length_a   1.000
_cell.length_b   1.000
_cell.length_c   1.000
_cell.angle_alpha   90.00
_cell.angle_beta   90.00
_cell.angle_gamma   90.00
#
_symmetry.space_group_name_H-M   'P 1'
#
loop_
_entity.id
_entity.type
_entity.pdbx_description
1 polymer ?
#
loop_
_entity_poly.entity_id
_entity_poly.type
_entity_poly.pdbx_seq_one_letter_code
_entity_poly.pdbx_strand_id
1 'polypeptide(L)'
;MKLFTLLLLPVLAYAVDWYPIDSKGEIPTNIKPYIKGQDVPFDCIQRNIDNGEHKFDDKDKIIYGPFPKCKETNKPLMFQYGINQDLNCTIQFTDELYHLFQLYLHEDVPFSCRLPLSSEPLSIEKGGASIPLTFNFRGTLSDSHIDIDHSMNVVLTKPANDNVDEFTFISAIAYGSG
;
A
#
# COMPACT_ATOMS: atom_id res chain seq x y z
N MET A 1 53.59 33.39 7.84
CA MET A 1 53.25 32.01 7.42
C MET A 1 52.18 31.48 8.34
N LYS A 2 50.90 31.52 7.94
CA LYS A 2 49.82 30.82 8.65
C LYS A 2 49.44 29.61 7.81
N LEU A 3 49.66 28.44 8.39
CA LEU A 3 49.43 27.13 7.81
C LEU A 3 47.91 26.92 7.71
N PHE A 4 47.38 26.87 6.49
CA PHE A 4 45.96 26.59 6.24
C PHE A 4 45.80 25.07 6.17
N THR A 5 45.39 24.46 7.27
CA THR A 5 45.09 23.02 7.33
C THR A 5 43.78 22.78 6.59
N LEU A 6 43.85 22.21 5.39
CA LEU A 6 42.69 21.84 4.58
C LEU A 6 42.04 20.60 5.22
N LEU A 7 40.91 20.80 5.90
CA LEU A 7 40.08 19.70 6.41
C LEU A 7 39.37 19.03 5.21
N LEU A 8 39.86 17.87 4.80
CA LEU A 8 39.13 16.97 3.89
C LEU A 8 37.99 16.32 4.68
N LEU A 9 36.77 16.84 4.53
CA LEU A 9 35.55 16.18 4.97
C LEU A 9 35.32 14.91 4.13
N PRO A 10 35.09 13.73 4.73
CA PRO A 10 34.75 12.55 3.97
C PRO A 10 33.33 12.73 3.42
N VAL A 11 33.20 12.73 2.10
CA VAL A 11 31.90 12.65 1.42
C VAL A 11 31.37 11.25 1.66
N LEU A 12 30.47 11.08 2.64
CA LEU A 12 29.63 9.89 2.70
C LEU A 12 28.81 9.86 1.39
N ALA A 13 29.19 8.99 0.48
CA ALA A 13 28.33 8.59 -0.62
C ALA A 13 27.14 7.88 0.00
N TYR A 14 26.05 8.61 0.23
CA TYR A 14 24.75 8.01 0.50
C TYR A 14 24.43 7.14 -0.72
N ALA A 15 24.46 5.82 -0.54
CA ALA A 15 23.90 4.91 -1.52
C ALA A 15 22.42 5.29 -1.64
N VAL A 16 22.02 5.78 -2.81
CA VAL A 16 20.61 5.98 -3.13
C VAL A 16 20.09 4.58 -3.41
N ASP A 17 19.58 3.93 -2.38
CA ASP A 17 18.98 2.61 -2.53
C ASP A 17 17.72 2.73 -3.40
N TRP A 18 17.69 1.98 -4.49
CA TRP A 18 16.57 1.96 -5.42
C TRP A 18 15.32 1.38 -4.75
N TYR A 19 14.15 1.91 -5.07
CA TYR A 19 12.88 1.42 -4.57
C TYR A 19 11.84 1.33 -5.69
N PRO A 20 11.02 0.26 -5.75
CA PRO A 20 11.04 -0.92 -4.88
C PRO A 20 12.06 -1.98 -5.33
N ILE A 21 12.45 -2.85 -4.40
CA ILE A 21 13.29 -4.03 -4.64
C ILE A 21 12.45 -5.31 -4.55
N ASP A 22 12.94 -6.36 -5.21
CA ASP A 22 12.32 -7.68 -5.15
C ASP A 22 12.65 -8.42 -3.84
N SER A 23 12.14 -9.64 -3.67
CA SER A 23 12.39 -10.44 -2.46
C SER A 23 13.86 -10.83 -2.22
N LYS A 24 14.72 -10.71 -3.24
CA LYS A 24 16.16 -10.98 -3.16
C LYS A 24 16.97 -9.70 -2.89
N GLY A 25 16.30 -8.55 -2.83
CA GLY A 25 16.92 -7.24 -2.69
C GLY A 25 17.50 -6.70 -3.99
N GLU A 26 17.07 -7.23 -5.15
CA GLU A 26 17.54 -6.81 -6.47
C GLU A 26 16.55 -5.84 -7.12
N ILE A 27 17.04 -5.02 -8.05
CA ILE A 27 16.19 -4.16 -8.87
C ILE A 27 15.34 -5.04 -9.78
N PRO A 28 14.00 -4.95 -9.75
CA PRO A 28 13.14 -5.78 -10.58
C PRO A 28 13.36 -5.46 -12.07
N THR A 29 13.91 -6.42 -12.82
CA THR A 29 14.18 -6.28 -14.27
C THR A 29 13.10 -6.93 -15.14
N ASN A 30 12.35 -7.89 -14.60
CA ASN A 30 11.31 -8.62 -15.32
C ASN A 30 9.92 -8.20 -14.83
N ILE A 31 9.54 -6.96 -15.15
CA ILE A 31 8.21 -6.42 -14.85
C ILE A 31 7.33 -6.67 -16.07
N LYS A 32 6.20 -7.36 -15.87
CA LYS A 32 5.15 -7.45 -16.87
C LYS A 32 4.29 -6.18 -16.76
N PRO A 33 4.20 -5.37 -17.82
CA PRO A 33 3.46 -4.11 -17.76
C PRO A 33 1.96 -4.34 -17.59
N TYR A 34 1.28 -3.39 -16.97
CA TYR A 34 -0.18 -3.35 -16.93
C TYR A 34 -0.77 -2.88 -18.25
N ILE A 35 -2.00 -3.31 -18.54
CA ILE A 35 -2.79 -2.78 -19.65
C ILE A 35 -3.75 -1.72 -19.10
N LYS A 36 -3.95 -0.61 -19.81
CA LYS A 36 -4.93 0.40 -19.40
C LYS A 36 -6.33 -0.23 -19.29
N GLY A 37 -7.01 0.01 -18.17
CA GLY A 37 -8.30 -0.60 -17.83
C GLY A 37 -8.18 -2.00 -17.21
N GLN A 38 -6.98 -2.55 -17.08
CA GLN A 38 -6.78 -3.82 -16.38
C GLN A 38 -7.10 -3.66 -14.89
N ASP A 39 -7.80 -4.66 -14.36
CA ASP A 39 -8.07 -4.82 -12.95
C ASP A 39 -6.77 -5.02 -12.14
N VAL A 40 -6.61 -4.23 -11.09
CA VAL A 40 -5.44 -4.18 -10.20
C VAL A 40 -5.87 -4.64 -8.81
N PRO A 41 -5.66 -5.92 -8.46
CA PRO A 41 -5.84 -6.39 -7.10
C PRO A 41 -4.70 -5.92 -6.20
N PHE A 42 -4.99 -5.76 -4.92
CA PHE A 42 -4.01 -5.47 -3.89
C PHE A 42 -4.34 -6.25 -2.62
N ASP A 43 -3.30 -6.52 -1.83
CA ASP A 43 -3.46 -7.22 -0.55
C ASP A 43 -3.07 -6.30 0.60
N CYS A 44 -3.75 -6.44 1.72
CA CYS A 44 -3.55 -5.70 2.94
C CYS A 44 -3.04 -6.62 4.06
N ILE A 45 -2.22 -6.04 4.94
CA ILE A 45 -1.72 -6.73 6.13
C ILE A 45 -2.89 -7.24 6.97
N GLN A 46 -2.86 -8.51 7.32
CA GLN A 46 -3.82 -9.11 8.23
C GLN A 46 -3.36 -8.90 9.67
N ARG A 47 -4.27 -8.46 10.53
CA ARG A 47 -3.98 -8.15 11.94
C ARG A 47 -4.83 -8.97 12.90
N ASN A 48 -4.30 -9.18 14.10
CA ASN A 48 -5.04 -9.71 15.24
C ASN A 48 -5.98 -8.63 15.78
N ILE A 49 -7.22 -9.01 16.07
CA ILE A 49 -8.29 -8.07 16.43
C ILE A 49 -8.06 -7.49 17.82
N ASP A 50 -7.56 -8.30 18.75
CA ASP A 50 -7.43 -7.91 20.17
C ASP A 50 -6.36 -6.85 20.43
N ASN A 51 -5.30 -6.81 19.60
CA ASN A 51 -4.12 -5.97 19.85
C ASN A 51 -3.57 -5.26 18.60
N GLY A 52 -4.13 -5.50 17.42
CA GLY A 52 -3.65 -4.92 16.17
C GLY A 52 -2.30 -5.45 15.68
N GLU A 53 -1.71 -6.46 16.32
CA GLU A 53 -0.44 -7.05 15.87
C GLU A 53 -0.59 -7.73 14.51
N HIS A 54 0.52 -7.86 13.77
CA HIS A 54 0.53 -8.59 12.51
C HIS A 54 0.20 -10.08 12.75
N LYS A 55 -0.56 -10.67 11.84
CA LYS A 55 -0.65 -12.12 11.73
C LYS A 55 0.56 -12.64 10.97
N PHE A 56 1.14 -13.73 11.45
CA PHE A 56 2.29 -14.39 10.82
C PHE A 56 1.91 -15.79 10.34
N ASP A 57 2.50 -16.22 9.24
CA ASP A 57 2.42 -17.60 8.76
C ASP A 57 3.40 -18.52 9.51
N ASP A 58 3.41 -19.82 9.17
CA ASP A 58 4.29 -20.83 9.78
C ASP A 58 5.81 -20.57 9.53
N LYS A 59 6.15 -19.54 8.75
CA LYS A 59 7.53 -19.13 8.42
C LYS A 59 7.85 -17.74 8.98
N ASP A 60 7.08 -17.26 9.96
CA ASP A 60 7.19 -15.94 10.58
C ASP A 60 7.10 -14.77 9.58
N LYS A 61 6.37 -14.96 8.48
CA LYS A 61 6.11 -13.88 7.51
C LYS A 61 4.74 -13.27 7.74
N ILE A 62 4.66 -11.94 7.62
CA ILE A 62 3.39 -11.20 7.70
C ILE A 62 2.41 -11.76 6.67
N ILE A 63 1.21 -12.10 7.14
CA ILE A 63 0.11 -12.55 6.29
C ILE A 63 -0.53 -11.33 5.63
N TYR A 64 -0.72 -11.44 4.32
CA TYR A 64 -1.48 -10.50 3.52
C TYR A 64 -2.75 -11.17 3.01
N GLY A 65 -3.81 -10.39 2.88
CA GLY A 65 -5.09 -10.85 2.38
C GLY A 65 -5.83 -9.74 1.63
N PRO A 66 -6.85 -10.08 0.85
CA PRO A 66 -7.57 -9.09 0.07
C PRO A 66 -8.26 -8.05 0.95
N PHE A 67 -8.52 -6.86 0.38
CA PHE A 67 -9.41 -5.88 1.00
C PHE A 67 -10.79 -6.50 1.30
N PRO A 68 -11.51 -6.04 2.34
CA PRO A 68 -12.88 -6.50 2.61
C PRO A 68 -13.77 -6.45 1.36
N LYS A 69 -14.69 -7.42 1.23
CA LYS A 69 -15.56 -7.50 0.07
C LYS A 69 -16.53 -6.32 0.05
N CYS A 70 -16.60 -5.64 -1.09
CA CYS A 70 -17.61 -4.63 -1.36
C CYS A 70 -18.97 -5.31 -1.61
N LYS A 71 -20.04 -4.85 -0.97
CA LYS A 71 -21.40 -5.40 -1.16
C LYS A 71 -21.89 -5.26 -2.60
N GLU A 72 -21.48 -4.21 -3.29
CA GLU A 72 -21.87 -3.86 -4.65
C GLU A 72 -21.39 -4.90 -5.67
N THR A 73 -20.17 -5.41 -5.49
CA THR A 73 -19.52 -6.30 -6.45
C THR A 73 -19.37 -7.73 -5.93
N ASN A 74 -19.57 -7.94 -4.62
CA ASN A 74 -19.27 -9.17 -3.89
C ASN A 74 -17.80 -9.64 -4.08
N LYS A 75 -16.91 -8.70 -4.38
CA LYS A 75 -15.47 -8.90 -4.57
C LYS A 75 -14.70 -7.91 -3.68
N PRO A 76 -13.44 -8.23 -3.33
CA PRO A 76 -12.52 -7.24 -2.76
C PRO A 76 -12.47 -5.96 -3.61
N LEU A 77 -12.22 -4.82 -2.97
CA LEU A 77 -11.95 -3.57 -3.69
C LEU A 77 -10.73 -3.76 -4.61
N MET A 78 -10.86 -3.29 -5.85
CA MET A 78 -9.81 -3.34 -6.86
C MET A 78 -9.88 -2.06 -7.69
N PHE A 79 -8.73 -1.61 -8.19
CA PHE A 79 -8.65 -0.43 -9.06
C PHE A 79 -8.50 -0.84 -10.52
N GLN A 80 -8.72 0.10 -11.45
CA GLN A 80 -8.43 -0.12 -12.86
C GLN A 80 -7.23 0.72 -13.28
N TYR A 81 -6.23 0.08 -13.88
CA TYR A 81 -4.98 0.72 -14.22
C TYR A 81 -5.20 1.87 -15.22
N GLY A 82 -4.76 3.08 -14.85
CA GLY A 82 -4.86 4.26 -15.73
C GLY A 82 -6.28 4.78 -15.96
N ILE A 83 -7.24 4.40 -15.14
CA ILE A 83 -8.62 4.90 -15.15
C ILE A 83 -8.86 5.72 -13.89
N ASN A 84 -9.31 6.97 -14.07
CA ASN A 84 -9.75 7.82 -12.97
C ASN A 84 -11.28 7.69 -12.85
N GLN A 85 -11.77 7.23 -11.71
CA GLN A 85 -13.18 6.91 -11.49
C GLN A 85 -13.54 6.97 -10.02
N ASP A 86 -14.83 7.21 -9.76
CA ASP A 86 -15.42 7.06 -8.44
C ASP A 86 -15.84 5.61 -8.21
N LEU A 87 -15.56 5.07 -7.03
CA LEU A 87 -15.88 3.70 -6.65
C LEU A 87 -16.72 3.68 -5.38
N ASN A 88 -17.85 2.99 -5.43
CA ASN A 88 -18.66 2.72 -4.25
C ASN A 88 -18.32 1.31 -3.73
N CYS A 89 -17.83 1.23 -2.50
CA CYS A 89 -17.52 -0.02 -1.81
C CYS A 89 -18.08 0.01 -0.40
N THR A 90 -19.27 -0.56 -0.22
CA THR A 90 -19.85 -0.72 1.11
C THR A 90 -19.30 -2.00 1.74
N ILE A 91 -18.66 -1.85 2.89
CA ILE A 91 -18.20 -2.97 3.71
C ILE A 91 -19.19 -3.21 4.86
N GLN A 92 -19.31 -4.46 5.31
CA GLN A 92 -20.05 -4.75 6.53
C GLN A 92 -19.16 -4.46 7.73
N PHE A 93 -19.59 -3.54 8.59
CA PHE A 93 -18.89 -3.22 9.82
C PHE A 93 -19.23 -4.27 10.88
N THR A 94 -18.37 -5.28 11.02
CA THR A 94 -18.46 -6.30 12.06
C THR A 94 -17.87 -5.77 13.37
N ASP A 95 -18.19 -6.42 14.49
CA ASP A 95 -17.59 -6.12 15.79
C ASP A 95 -16.06 -6.19 15.76
N GLU A 96 -15.51 -7.21 15.08
CA GLU A 96 -14.08 -7.35 14.84
C GLU A 96 -13.48 -6.17 14.08
N LEU A 97 -14.19 -5.66 13.06
CA LEU A 97 -13.74 -4.52 12.27
C LEU A 97 -13.83 -3.23 13.07
N TYR A 98 -14.84 -3.10 13.94
CA TYR A 98 -14.98 -1.96 14.85
C TYR A 98 -13.72 -1.81 15.70
N HIS A 99 -13.29 -2.87 16.38
CA HIS A 99 -12.09 -2.83 17.23
C HIS A 99 -10.81 -2.49 16.46
N LEU A 100 -10.62 -3.06 15.26
CA LEU A 100 -9.46 -2.73 14.43
C LEU A 100 -9.46 -1.26 13.97
N PHE A 101 -10.62 -0.72 13.60
CA PHE A 101 -10.73 0.68 13.18
C PHE A 101 -10.47 1.67 14.31
N GLN A 102 -10.66 1.29 15.58
CA GLN A 102 -10.22 2.12 16.71
C GLN A 102 -8.71 2.34 16.66
N LEU A 103 -7.94 1.28 16.40
CA LEU A 103 -6.49 1.34 16.27
C LEU A 103 -6.04 2.12 15.03
N TYR A 104 -6.77 1.98 13.92
CA TYR A 104 -6.48 2.73 12.70
C TYR A 104 -6.73 4.23 12.86
N LEU A 105 -7.84 4.65 13.48
CA LEU A 105 -8.15 6.07 13.69
C LEU A 105 -7.27 6.74 14.73
N HIS A 106 -6.80 5.99 15.73
CA HIS A 106 -5.77 6.47 16.65
C HIS A 106 -4.38 6.54 16.00
N GLU A 107 -4.22 5.99 14.77
CA GLU A 107 -2.94 5.87 14.07
C GLU A 107 -1.91 5.03 14.86
N ASP A 108 -2.37 4.20 15.81
CA ASP A 108 -1.52 3.27 16.57
C ASP A 108 -0.92 2.21 15.64
N VAL A 109 -1.68 1.84 14.60
CA VAL A 109 -1.23 0.96 13.52
C VAL A 109 -1.77 1.43 12.17
N PRO A 110 -0.96 1.41 11.10
CA PRO A 110 -1.46 1.79 9.77
C PRO A 110 -2.23 0.64 9.11
N PHE A 111 -3.28 0.98 8.36
CA PHE A 111 -3.92 0.08 7.40
C PHE A 111 -3.09 0.07 6.10
N SER A 112 -2.09 -0.81 6.08
CA SER A 112 -1.14 -0.90 4.99
C SER A 112 -1.45 -2.06 4.05
N CYS A 113 -1.41 -1.76 2.76
CA CYS A 113 -1.56 -2.69 1.66
C CYS A 113 -0.38 -2.62 0.71
N ARG A 114 -0.32 -3.56 -0.22
CA ARG A 114 0.73 -3.66 -1.25
C ARG A 114 0.10 -3.86 -2.62
N LEU A 115 0.51 -3.03 -3.56
CA LEU A 115 0.17 -3.12 -4.98
C LEU A 115 1.27 -3.89 -5.71
N PRO A 116 0.93 -4.87 -6.56
CA PRO A 116 1.95 -5.58 -7.33
C PRO A 116 2.60 -4.64 -8.35
N LEU A 117 3.93 -4.61 -8.39
CA LEU A 117 4.66 -3.82 -9.38
C LEU A 117 4.47 -4.38 -10.81
N SER A 118 4.27 -5.69 -10.92
CA SER A 118 4.09 -6.42 -12.17
C SER A 118 2.67 -6.96 -12.29
N SER A 119 2.09 -6.88 -13.48
CA SER A 119 0.74 -7.36 -13.81
C SER A 119 0.64 -8.90 -13.86
N GLU A 120 1.76 -9.60 -13.72
CA GLU A 120 1.82 -11.06 -13.65
C GLU A 120 1.07 -11.57 -12.40
N PRO A 121 0.18 -12.57 -12.54
CA PRO A 121 -0.57 -13.12 -11.40
C PRO A 121 0.38 -13.64 -10.31
N LEU A 122 0.05 -13.28 -9.05
CA LEU A 122 0.83 -13.63 -7.86
C LEU A 122 2.30 -13.18 -7.96
N SER A 123 2.57 -12.06 -8.64
CA SER A 123 3.93 -11.55 -8.84
C SER A 123 4.68 -11.37 -7.53
N ILE A 124 4.03 -10.81 -6.51
CA ILE A 124 4.63 -10.61 -5.18
C ILE A 124 5.01 -11.95 -4.54
N GLU A 125 4.11 -12.95 -4.57
CA GLU A 125 4.37 -14.27 -4.00
C GLU A 125 5.46 -15.05 -4.74
N LYS A 126 5.63 -14.77 -6.03
CA LYS A 126 6.74 -15.27 -6.85
C LYS A 126 8.06 -14.52 -6.58
N GLY A 127 8.09 -13.63 -5.59
CA GLY A 127 9.26 -12.86 -5.19
C GLY A 127 9.40 -11.50 -5.85
N GLY A 128 8.38 -11.04 -6.57
CA GLY A 128 8.33 -9.72 -7.21
C GLY A 128 8.18 -8.57 -6.21
N ALA A 129 8.54 -7.38 -6.66
CA ALA A 129 8.42 -6.15 -5.88
C ALA A 129 6.96 -5.64 -5.78
N SER A 130 6.72 -4.78 -4.80
CA SER A 130 5.41 -4.15 -4.57
C SER A 130 5.53 -2.69 -4.15
N ILE A 131 4.48 -1.92 -4.41
CA ILE A 131 4.34 -0.52 -3.99
C ILE A 131 3.38 -0.44 -2.81
N PRO A 132 3.73 0.23 -1.70
CA PRO A 132 2.87 0.35 -0.54
C PRO A 132 1.70 1.26 -0.87
N LEU A 133 0.51 0.84 -0.46
CA LEU A 133 -0.71 1.61 -0.48
C LEU A 133 -1.22 1.68 0.96
N THR A 134 -1.10 2.85 1.57
CA THR A 134 -1.61 3.09 2.93
C THR A 134 -2.94 3.80 2.86
N PHE A 135 -3.94 3.30 3.60
CA PHE A 135 -5.21 3.97 3.83
C PHE A 135 -5.13 4.72 5.15
N ASN A 136 -5.18 6.05 5.08
CA ASN A 136 -5.24 6.92 6.23
C ASN A 136 -6.72 7.22 6.52
N PHE A 137 -7.28 6.52 7.50
CA PHE A 137 -8.66 6.73 7.91
C PHE A 137 -8.75 7.97 8.80
N ARG A 138 -9.78 8.78 8.60
CA ARG A 138 -10.05 9.96 9.42
C ARG A 138 -11.39 9.80 10.10
N GLY A 139 -11.51 10.38 11.28
CA GLY A 139 -12.68 10.18 12.11
C GLY A 139 -12.44 10.60 13.56
N THR A 140 -13.43 10.31 14.40
CA THR A 140 -13.37 10.52 15.84
C THR A 140 -13.88 9.30 16.59
N LEU A 141 -13.30 9.07 17.76
CA LEU A 141 -13.66 7.98 18.65
C LEU A 141 -14.32 8.54 19.91
N SER A 142 -15.40 7.89 20.32
CA SER A 142 -16.08 8.13 21.60
C SER A 142 -16.22 6.80 22.35
N ASP A 143 -16.69 6.86 23.61
CA ASP A 143 -16.83 5.67 24.45
C ASP A 143 -17.75 4.58 23.86
N SER A 144 -18.68 4.95 22.98
CA SER A 144 -19.71 4.04 22.45
C SER A 144 -19.93 4.09 20.94
N HIS A 145 -19.31 5.06 20.25
CA HIS A 145 -19.52 5.28 18.82
C HIS A 145 -18.21 5.66 18.14
N ILE A 146 -18.09 5.27 16.88
CA ILE A 146 -17.01 5.63 15.97
C ILE A 146 -17.61 6.43 14.81
N ASP A 147 -17.09 7.62 14.58
CA ASP A 147 -17.44 8.43 13.42
C ASP A 147 -16.25 8.37 12.47
N ILE A 148 -16.48 7.95 11.23
CA ILE A 148 -15.43 7.72 10.23
C ILE A 148 -15.81 8.44 8.96
N ASP A 149 -14.82 9.05 8.31
CA ASP A 149 -14.98 9.57 6.97
C ASP A 149 -15.49 8.44 6.05
N HIS A 150 -16.64 8.68 5.43
CA HIS A 150 -17.31 7.73 4.55
C HIS A 150 -16.81 7.83 3.10
N SER A 151 -16.08 8.91 2.80
CA SER A 151 -15.46 9.18 1.51
C SER A 151 -13.95 9.15 1.65
N MET A 152 -13.27 8.57 0.66
CA MET A 152 -11.81 8.55 0.60
C MET A 152 -11.33 8.91 -0.80
N ASN A 153 -10.23 9.64 -0.86
CA ASN A 153 -9.48 9.85 -2.10
C ASN A 153 -8.36 8.81 -2.18
N VAL A 154 -8.14 8.25 -3.38
CA VAL A 154 -7.02 7.36 -3.66
C VAL A 154 -6.21 7.94 -4.80
N VAL A 155 -4.90 8.08 -4.59
CA VAL A 155 -3.95 8.56 -5.60
C VAL A 155 -2.94 7.46 -5.86
N LEU A 156 -2.96 6.95 -7.09
CA LEU A 156 -1.97 6.01 -7.62
C LEU A 156 -1.18 6.74 -8.70
N THR A 157 0.15 6.73 -8.59
CA THR A 157 1.02 7.35 -9.59
C THR A 157 1.66 6.28 -10.47
N LYS A 158 1.80 6.59 -11.75
CA LYS A 158 2.51 5.78 -12.75
C LYS A 158 3.70 6.56 -13.30
N PRO A 159 4.65 5.91 -14.01
CA PRO A 159 5.65 6.62 -14.78
C PRO A 159 5.05 7.71 -15.68
N ALA A 160 5.73 8.86 -15.73
CA ALA A 160 5.26 10.05 -16.44
C ALA A 160 5.26 9.88 -17.97
N ASN A 161 5.87 8.81 -18.47
CA ASN A 161 5.85 8.48 -19.89
C ASN A 161 4.59 7.72 -20.29
N ASP A 162 4.35 7.68 -21.59
CA ASP A 162 3.29 6.90 -22.23
C ASP A 162 3.83 5.61 -22.87
N ASN A 163 5.01 5.14 -22.45
CA ASN A 163 5.55 3.88 -22.91
C ASN A 163 4.78 2.73 -22.25
N VAL A 164 4.03 1.98 -23.06
CA VAL A 164 3.21 0.85 -22.61
C VAL A 164 4.06 -0.24 -21.95
N ASP A 165 5.33 -0.38 -22.36
CA ASP A 165 6.26 -1.34 -21.80
C ASP A 165 6.76 -0.96 -20.39
N GLU A 166 6.43 0.26 -19.92
CA GLU A 166 6.81 0.78 -18.61
C GLU A 166 5.59 0.99 -17.70
N PHE A 167 4.42 0.49 -18.08
CA PHE A 167 3.20 0.64 -17.28
C PHE A 167 3.29 -0.16 -15.97
N THR A 168 3.60 0.56 -14.91
CA THR A 168 3.66 0.10 -13.52
C THR A 168 3.22 1.21 -12.56
N PHE A 169 3.47 1.04 -11.25
CA PHE A 169 3.20 2.02 -10.20
C PHE A 169 4.49 2.60 -9.63
N ILE A 170 4.47 3.87 -9.24
CA ILE A 170 5.58 4.54 -8.54
C ILE A 170 5.24 4.73 -7.06
N SER A 171 4.02 5.19 -6.77
CA SER A 171 3.55 5.43 -5.40
C SER A 171 2.04 5.31 -5.32
N ALA A 172 1.55 5.09 -4.11
CA ALA A 172 0.13 4.96 -3.83
C ALA A 172 -0.21 5.46 -2.43
N ILE A 173 -1.31 6.20 -2.31
CA ILE A 173 -1.83 6.68 -1.03
C ILE A 173 -3.35 6.81 -1.07
N ALA A 174 -4.01 6.50 0.04
CA ALA A 174 -5.42 6.75 0.25
C ALA A 174 -5.63 7.56 1.53
N TYR A 175 -6.60 8.47 1.53
CA TYR A 175 -6.89 9.34 2.68
C TYR A 175 -8.37 9.71 2.77
N GLY A 176 -8.91 9.76 3.98
CA GLY A 176 -10.27 10.23 4.28
C GLY A 176 -10.50 11.67 3.81
N SER A 177 -11.65 11.90 3.18
CA SER A 177 -11.98 13.16 2.51
C SER A 177 -13.38 13.70 2.79
N GLY A 178 -14.18 13.08 3.67
CA GLY A 178 -15.52 13.57 3.97
C GLY A 178 -16.31 12.82 5.01
#